data_AF-A0A538I1D2-F1
#
_entry.id   AF-A0A538I1D2-F1
#
_cell.length_a   1.000
_cell.length_b   1.000
_cell.length_c   1.000
_cell.angle_alpha   90.00
_cell.angle_beta   90.00
_cell.angle_gamma   90.00
#
_symmetry.space_group_name_H-M   'P 1'
#
loop_
_entity.id
_entity.type
_entity.pdbx_description
1 polymer ?
#
loop_
_entity_poly.entity_id
_entity_poly.type
_entity_poly.pdbx_seq_one_letter_code
_entity_poly.pdbx_strand_id
1 'polypeptide(L)'
;MRRTRTVVLVWTMFAVVLAAIVVTYSRLPPHELYNVVGHGFVGGGLSRAVVYVNFPLGLAAMLLLLAVADRMSRGQRYAAVAAFVLWAPVFSPRVLSTAYLDARWANAVPAAAVALALVVTLTTPAVRPAHVRGDAARAAVALCLLAIALPWIAAELGLDFVHVPVLGQIFQTHELRVQPGMIVPHPAVHYGDHHGLEATLLVLTALLTSRMLGATRSPRLRRAFGFALALVIAYGLGNIANDFWIEQVAKRGWTTWLVPDVLQPKLSWAWLMIVAVAFVLWLALFRPRHPSRTTPDAASSAIRPSS
;
A
#
# COMPACT_ATOMS: atom_id res chain seq x y z
N MET A 1 10.07 -21.86 -14.25
CA MET A 1 8.63 -21.53 -14.09
C MET A 1 8.44 -20.05 -14.38
N ARG A 2 7.45 -19.64 -15.21
CA ARG A 2 7.18 -18.21 -15.43
C ARG A 2 6.57 -17.59 -14.17
N ARG A 3 7.03 -16.40 -13.78
CA ARG A 3 6.48 -15.61 -12.66
C ARG A 3 5.40 -14.65 -13.15
N THR A 4 4.41 -14.34 -12.30
CA THR A 4 3.43 -13.29 -12.59
C THR A 4 4.14 -11.94 -12.60
N ARG A 5 4.18 -11.24 -13.74
CA ARG A 5 4.85 -9.93 -13.86
C ARG A 5 4.39 -8.93 -12.80
N THR A 6 3.10 -8.90 -12.49
CA THR A 6 2.51 -8.06 -11.44
C THR A 6 3.14 -8.32 -10.06
N VAL A 7 3.34 -9.59 -9.70
CA VAL A 7 3.94 -9.96 -8.40
C VAL A 7 5.39 -9.47 -8.34
N VAL A 8 6.16 -9.68 -9.41
CA VAL A 8 7.54 -9.19 -9.49
C VAL A 8 7.59 -7.67 -9.41
N LEU A 9 6.72 -6.96 -10.14
CA LEU A 9 6.67 -5.50 -10.14
C LEU A 9 6.39 -4.93 -8.75
N VAL A 10 5.43 -5.50 -8.01
CA VAL A 10 5.13 -5.07 -6.64
C VAL A 10 6.35 -5.29 -5.75
N TRP A 11 6.96 -6.48 -5.77
CA TRP A 11 8.18 -6.73 -4.98
C TRP A 11 9.33 -5.79 -5.33
N THR A 12 9.55 -5.53 -6.62
CA THR A 12 10.59 -4.58 -7.08
C THR A 12 10.30 -3.16 -6.60
N MET A 13 9.04 -2.72 -6.68
CA MET A 13 8.63 -1.38 -6.21
C MET A 13 8.97 -1.19 -4.73
N PHE A 14 8.60 -2.14 -3.86
CA PHE A 14 8.96 -2.07 -2.44
C PHE A 14 10.46 -2.23 -2.18
N ALA A 15 11.16 -3.05 -2.97
CA ALA A 15 12.61 -3.22 -2.84
C ALA A 15 13.40 -1.95 -3.19
N VAL A 16 12.94 -1.17 -4.17
CA VAL A 16 13.54 0.13 -4.51
C VAL A 16 13.42 1.11 -3.34
N VAL A 17 12.23 1.21 -2.73
CA VAL A 17 12.01 2.07 -1.56
C VAL A 17 12.78 1.57 -0.34
N LEU A 18 12.82 0.25 -0.12
CA LEU A 18 13.65 -0.34 0.93
C LEU A 18 15.13 0.05 0.77
N ALA A 19 15.66 0.07 -0.46
CA ALA A 19 17.03 0.51 -0.73
C ALA A 19 17.21 2.01 -0.46
N ALA A 20 16.23 2.85 -0.83
CA ALA A 20 16.23 4.27 -0.50
C ALA A 20 16.25 4.50 1.02
N ILE A 21 15.41 3.79 1.78
CA ILE A 21 15.39 3.80 3.25
C ILE A 21 16.78 3.46 3.79
N VAL A 22 17.37 2.34 3.35
CA VAL A 22 18.70 1.93 3.83
C VAL A 22 19.71 3.04 3.56
N VAL A 23 19.72 3.61 2.35
CA VAL A 23 20.68 4.66 1.96
C VAL A 23 20.47 5.95 2.76
N THR A 24 19.23 6.41 2.92
CA THR A 24 18.91 7.68 3.60
C THR A 24 19.17 7.58 5.09
N TYR A 25 18.65 6.53 5.75
CA TYR A 25 18.83 6.33 7.19
C TYR A 25 20.26 5.90 7.56
N SER A 26 21.09 5.47 6.61
CA SER A 26 22.53 5.25 6.85
C SER A 26 23.35 6.53 6.83
N ARG A 27 22.92 7.54 6.06
CA ARG A 27 23.70 8.75 5.77
C ARG A 27 23.31 9.94 6.64
N LEU A 28 22.01 10.14 6.85
CA LEU A 28 21.51 11.31 7.55
C LEU A 28 21.59 11.14 9.06
N PRO A 29 21.86 12.22 9.81
CA PRO A 29 21.87 12.17 11.26
C PRO A 29 20.45 11.99 11.81
N PRO A 30 20.27 11.31 12.97
CA PRO A 30 18.94 10.98 13.50
C PRO A 30 18.03 12.18 13.77
N HIS A 31 18.59 13.36 14.09
CA HIS A 31 17.80 14.56 14.38
C HIS A 31 17.17 15.20 13.14
N GLU A 32 17.58 14.79 11.94
CA GLU A 32 16.95 15.18 10.67
C GLU A 32 15.85 14.20 10.23
N LEU A 33 15.75 13.06 10.92
CA LEU A 33 14.86 11.94 10.62
C LEU A 33 13.75 11.85 11.69
N TYR A 34 12.64 11.23 11.33
CA TYR A 34 11.49 11.13 12.23
C TYR A 34 11.56 9.92 13.16
N ASN A 35 11.59 10.20 14.47
CA ASN A 35 11.43 9.23 15.55
C ASN A 35 12.38 8.02 15.47
N VAL A 36 13.62 8.25 15.02
CA VAL A 36 14.72 7.29 15.07
C VAL A 36 15.86 7.84 15.93
N VAL A 37 16.58 6.93 16.59
CA VAL A 37 17.72 7.26 17.44
C VAL A 37 18.99 6.61 16.90
N GLY A 38 18.86 5.46 16.24
CA GLY A 38 19.98 4.77 15.62
C GLY A 38 20.53 5.51 14.39
N HIS A 39 21.83 5.35 14.14
CA HIS A 39 22.54 5.98 13.03
C HIS A 39 23.44 4.98 12.30
N GLY A 40 23.89 5.37 11.10
CA GLY A 40 24.76 4.55 10.26
C GLY A 40 24.05 3.33 9.66
N PHE A 41 24.83 2.45 9.03
CA PHE A 41 24.28 1.35 8.24
C PHE A 41 23.43 0.37 9.06
N VAL A 42 23.90 -0.06 10.22
CA VAL A 42 23.20 -1.05 11.05
C VAL A 42 22.13 -0.39 11.92
N GLY A 43 22.52 0.63 12.69
CA GLY A 43 21.65 1.29 13.67
C GLY A 43 20.54 2.15 13.04
N GLY A 44 20.80 2.75 11.87
CA GLY A 44 19.82 3.55 11.13
C GLY A 44 19.23 2.77 9.95
N GLY A 45 20.03 2.54 8.91
CA GLY A 45 19.59 1.96 7.64
C GLY A 45 18.86 0.62 7.76
N LEU A 46 19.54 -0.42 8.26
CA LEU A 46 18.97 -1.76 8.42
C LEU A 46 17.86 -1.79 9.48
N SER A 47 18.01 -0.99 10.54
CA SER A 47 16.99 -0.81 11.58
C SER A 47 15.66 -0.35 10.98
N ARG A 48 15.65 0.77 10.24
CA ARG A 48 14.43 1.29 9.63
C ARG A 48 13.90 0.40 8.50
N ALA A 49 14.80 -0.23 7.74
CA ALA A 49 14.44 -1.20 6.71
C ALA A 49 13.64 -2.38 7.29
N VAL A 50 14.02 -2.89 8.47
CA VAL A 50 13.25 -3.92 9.17
C VAL A 50 11.85 -3.41 9.52
N VAL A 51 11.70 -2.20 10.05
CA VAL A 51 10.38 -1.63 10.36
C VAL A 51 9.51 -1.52 9.10
N TYR A 52 10.07 -1.02 8.00
CA TYR A 52 9.39 -0.93 6.70
C TYR A 52 8.96 -2.30 6.13
N VAL A 53 9.80 -3.33 6.31
CA VAL A 53 9.47 -4.71 5.94
C VAL A 53 8.21 -5.18 6.68
N ASN A 54 8.09 -4.86 7.98
CA ASN A 54 6.90 -5.23 8.75
C ASN A 54 5.65 -4.49 8.27
N PHE A 55 5.77 -3.18 8.09
CA PHE A 55 4.72 -2.30 7.59
C PHE A 55 5.36 -1.12 6.86
N PRO A 56 4.93 -0.77 5.63
CA PRO A 56 3.75 -1.27 4.90
C PRO A 56 3.98 -2.56 4.09
N LEU A 57 5.23 -2.99 3.85
CA LEU A 57 5.52 -4.08 2.91
C LEU A 57 4.82 -5.40 3.29
N GLY A 58 4.71 -5.70 4.58
CA GLY A 58 3.99 -6.88 5.04
C GLY A 58 2.51 -6.89 4.65
N LEU A 59 1.82 -5.73 4.69
CA LEU A 59 0.43 -5.63 4.24
C LEU A 59 0.32 -5.87 2.72
N ALA A 60 1.25 -5.32 1.94
CA ALA A 60 1.31 -5.60 0.50
C ALA A 60 1.58 -7.09 0.21
N ALA A 61 2.47 -7.72 0.96
CA ALA A 61 2.78 -9.14 0.85
C ALA A 61 1.55 -10.03 1.15
N MET A 62 0.79 -9.68 2.18
CA MET A 62 -0.48 -10.36 2.51
C MET A 62 -1.50 -10.23 1.37
N LEU A 63 -1.59 -9.06 0.74
CA LEU A 63 -2.47 -8.85 -0.42
C LEU A 63 -2.02 -9.68 -1.63
N LEU A 64 -0.71 -9.81 -1.86
CA LEU A 64 -0.16 -10.68 -2.91
C LEU A 64 -0.47 -12.16 -2.67
N LEU A 65 -0.45 -12.62 -1.41
CA LEU A 65 -0.85 -13.99 -1.07
C LEU A 65 -2.32 -14.26 -1.46
N LEU A 66 -3.22 -13.32 -1.17
CA LEU A 66 -4.63 -13.42 -1.61
C LEU A 66 -4.74 -13.44 -3.14
N ALA A 67 -3.95 -12.63 -3.83
CA ALA A 67 -3.99 -12.53 -5.29
C ALA A 67 -3.58 -13.84 -5.99
N VAL A 68 -2.72 -14.66 -5.38
CA VAL A 68 -2.22 -15.92 -5.96
C VAL A 68 -2.79 -17.18 -5.29
N ALA A 69 -3.64 -17.06 -4.26
CA ALA A 69 -4.10 -18.16 -3.42
C ALA A 69 -4.77 -19.32 -4.19
N ASP A 70 -5.51 -19.03 -5.26
CA ASP A 70 -6.16 -20.06 -6.10
C ASP A 70 -5.17 -20.98 -6.84
N ARG A 71 -3.89 -20.59 -6.93
CA ARG A 71 -2.84 -21.35 -7.61
C ARG A 71 -1.89 -22.07 -6.66
N MET A 72 -2.05 -21.84 -5.36
CA MET A 72 -1.19 -22.45 -4.34
C MET A 72 -1.48 -23.94 -4.21
N SER A 73 -0.40 -24.72 -4.07
CA SER A 73 -0.46 -26.09 -3.55
C SER A 73 -0.95 -26.11 -2.10
N ARG A 74 -1.29 -27.28 -1.57
CA ARG A 74 -1.73 -27.40 -0.16
C ARG A 74 -0.67 -26.88 0.82
N GLY A 75 0.61 -27.19 0.59
CA GLY A 75 1.73 -26.70 1.41
C GLY A 75 1.90 -25.17 1.35
N GLN A 76 1.79 -24.59 0.15
CA GLN A 76 1.84 -23.13 -0.02
C GLN A 76 0.68 -22.42 0.69
N ARG A 77 -0.51 -23.03 0.75
CA ARG A 77 -1.65 -22.46 1.50
C ARG A 77 -1.39 -22.46 3.00
N TYR A 78 -0.82 -23.53 3.55
CA TYR A 78 -0.44 -23.54 4.97
C TYR A 78 0.63 -22.49 5.27
N ALA A 79 1.64 -22.37 4.41
CA ALA A 79 2.65 -21.31 4.52
C ALA A 79 2.06 -19.91 4.43
N ALA A 80 1.09 -19.68 3.53
CA ALA A 80 0.39 -18.41 3.41
C ALA A 80 -0.40 -18.08 4.69
N VAL A 81 -1.15 -19.04 5.24
CA VAL A 81 -1.88 -18.86 6.51
C VAL A 81 -0.91 -18.58 7.66
N ALA A 82 0.21 -19.31 7.74
CA ALA A 82 1.24 -19.05 8.73
C ALA A 82 1.81 -17.63 8.59
N ALA A 83 2.09 -17.17 7.37
CA ALA A 83 2.53 -15.80 7.11
C ALA A 83 1.52 -14.76 7.62
N PHE A 84 0.22 -14.95 7.36
CA PHE A 84 -0.83 -14.06 7.90
C PHE A 84 -0.82 -14.00 9.43
N VAL A 85 -0.75 -15.17 10.09
CA VAL A 85 -0.77 -15.26 11.56
C VAL A 85 0.48 -14.62 12.17
N LEU A 86 1.66 -14.90 11.62
CA LEU A 86 2.93 -14.36 12.08
C LEU A 86 3.06 -12.85 11.82
N TRP A 87 2.41 -12.33 10.79
CA TRP A 87 2.43 -10.91 10.47
C TRP A 87 1.47 -10.07 11.33
N ALA A 88 0.33 -10.65 11.75
CA ALA A 88 -0.73 -9.95 12.48
C ALA A 88 -0.29 -9.11 13.70
N PRO A 89 0.72 -9.50 14.52
CA PRO A 89 1.21 -8.70 15.62
C PRO A 89 1.77 -7.32 15.25
N VAL A 90 1.96 -7.01 13.96
CA VAL A 90 2.48 -5.70 13.50
C VAL A 90 1.68 -4.51 14.03
N PHE A 91 0.37 -4.66 14.25
CA PHE A 91 -0.48 -3.59 14.78
C PHE A 91 -0.34 -3.40 16.30
N SER A 92 0.49 -4.20 16.96
CA SER A 92 0.83 -4.01 18.36
C SER A 92 1.85 -2.88 18.51
N PRO A 93 1.67 -1.96 19.50
CA PRO A 93 2.68 -0.94 19.85
C PRO A 93 4.06 -1.52 20.21
N ARG A 94 4.12 -2.81 20.56
CA ARG A 94 5.38 -3.52 20.82
C ARG A 94 6.21 -3.74 19.56
N VAL A 95 5.54 -3.91 18.41
CA VAL A 95 6.16 -4.17 17.10
C VAL A 95 6.29 -2.89 16.28
N LEU A 96 5.22 -2.10 16.17
CA LEU A 96 5.19 -0.85 15.42
C LEU A 96 4.73 0.28 16.31
N SER A 97 5.60 1.26 16.53
CA SER A 97 5.31 2.46 17.30
C SER A 97 5.70 3.68 16.47
N THR A 98 4.74 4.57 16.22
CA THR A 98 5.03 5.83 15.51
C THR A 98 5.96 6.74 16.29
N ALA A 99 6.07 6.57 17.61
CA ALA A 99 6.96 7.33 18.48
C ALA A 99 8.40 6.77 18.53
N TYR A 100 8.65 5.58 18.00
CA TYR A 100 9.97 4.95 18.01
C TYR A 100 10.09 3.94 16.88
N LEU A 101 10.77 4.34 15.82
CA LEU A 101 10.86 3.63 14.53
C LEU A 101 12.19 2.90 14.31
N ASP A 102 12.97 2.69 15.37
CA ASP A 102 14.09 1.74 15.32
C ASP A 102 13.61 0.30 15.52
N ALA A 103 14.29 -0.64 14.85
CA ALA A 103 14.01 -2.06 14.95
C ALA A 103 14.15 -2.59 16.39
N ARG A 104 13.26 -3.52 16.71
CA ARG A 104 13.22 -4.29 17.95
C ARG A 104 13.21 -5.78 17.62
N TRP A 105 13.55 -6.62 18.58
CA TRP A 105 13.43 -8.08 18.42
C TRP A 105 12.01 -8.53 18.04
N ALA A 106 10.99 -7.81 18.51
CA ALA A 106 9.59 -8.07 18.15
C ALA A 106 9.32 -7.95 16.63
N ASN A 107 10.14 -7.19 15.90
CA ASN A 107 10.05 -7.04 14.44
C ASN A 107 10.54 -8.28 13.67
N ALA A 108 11.27 -9.21 14.29
CA ALA A 108 11.76 -10.40 13.61
C ALA A 108 10.62 -11.32 13.13
N VAL A 109 9.54 -11.41 13.91
CA VAL A 109 8.41 -12.30 13.63
C VAL A 109 7.62 -11.86 12.38
N PRO A 110 7.13 -10.61 12.28
CA PRO A 110 6.47 -10.17 11.06
C PRO A 110 7.44 -10.06 9.87
N ALA A 111 8.74 -9.77 10.07
CA ALA A 111 9.72 -9.81 8.98
C ALA A 111 9.91 -11.21 8.40
N ALA A 112 9.96 -12.25 9.24
CA ALA A 112 10.00 -13.64 8.80
C ALA A 112 8.72 -14.03 8.03
N ALA A 113 7.56 -13.51 8.43
CA ALA A 113 6.30 -13.68 7.72
C ALA A 113 6.35 -13.10 6.30
N VAL A 114 6.95 -11.92 6.12
CA VAL A 114 7.14 -11.29 4.80
C VAL A 114 8.11 -12.11 3.94
N ALA A 115 9.21 -12.61 4.50
CA ALA A 115 10.13 -13.49 3.79
C ALA A 115 9.42 -14.77 3.30
N LEU A 116 8.58 -15.38 4.15
CA LEU A 116 7.77 -16.53 3.77
C LEU A 116 6.78 -16.16 2.65
N ALA A 117 6.11 -15.02 2.74
CA ALA A 117 5.20 -14.53 1.71
C ALA A 117 5.91 -14.27 0.37
N LEU A 118 7.14 -13.73 0.40
CA LEU A 118 7.98 -13.55 -0.78
C LEU A 118 8.25 -14.89 -1.48
N VAL A 119 8.70 -15.90 -0.73
CA VAL A 119 8.97 -17.23 -1.29
C VAL A 119 7.69 -17.83 -1.87
N VAL A 120 6.59 -17.80 -1.13
CA VAL A 120 5.31 -18.37 -1.60
C VAL A 120 4.82 -17.67 -2.87
N THR A 121 4.81 -16.34 -2.90
CA THR A 121 4.30 -15.58 -4.06
C THR A 121 5.16 -15.74 -5.31
N LEU A 122 6.49 -15.87 -5.17
CA LEU A 122 7.41 -16.05 -6.30
C LEU A 122 7.47 -17.50 -6.82
N THR A 123 7.12 -18.48 -5.99
CA THR A 123 7.10 -19.91 -6.36
C THR A 123 5.71 -20.40 -6.77
N THR A 124 4.66 -19.64 -6.49
CA THR A 124 3.30 -19.97 -6.95
C THR A 124 3.21 -19.82 -8.49
N PRO A 125 2.59 -20.79 -9.20
CA PRO A 125 2.46 -20.74 -10.65
C PRO A 125 1.83 -19.42 -11.16
N ALA A 126 2.34 -18.92 -12.29
CA ALA A 126 1.90 -17.63 -12.83
C ALA A 126 0.38 -17.56 -13.04
N VAL A 127 -0.18 -16.44 -12.61
CA VAL A 127 -1.54 -16.01 -12.93
C VAL A 127 -1.44 -15.11 -14.14
N ARG A 128 -2.12 -15.46 -15.24
CA ARG A 128 -2.31 -14.50 -16.34
C ARG A 128 -3.46 -13.57 -15.95
N PRO A 129 -3.22 -12.25 -15.84
CA PRO A 129 -4.32 -11.30 -15.68
C PRO A 129 -5.30 -11.49 -16.84
N ALA A 130 -6.60 -11.47 -16.55
CA ALA A 130 -7.58 -11.32 -17.61
C ALA A 130 -7.37 -9.93 -18.26
N HIS A 131 -7.75 -9.74 -19.52
CA HIS A 131 -7.83 -8.39 -20.06
C HIS A 131 -8.94 -7.65 -19.30
N VAL A 132 -8.58 -6.61 -18.53
CA VAL A 132 -9.53 -5.91 -17.65
C VAL A 132 -9.76 -4.51 -18.21
N ARG A 133 -11.02 -4.14 -18.45
CA ARG A 133 -11.40 -2.76 -18.76
C ARG A 133 -10.94 -1.81 -17.63
N GLY A 134 -10.60 -0.57 -17.98
CA GLY A 134 -10.22 0.47 -17.02
C GLY A 134 -8.72 0.57 -16.72
N ASP A 135 -7.84 -0.06 -17.50
CA ASP A 135 -6.38 0.07 -17.30
C ASP A 135 -5.88 1.51 -17.49
N ALA A 136 -6.46 2.28 -18.41
CA ALA A 136 -6.18 3.71 -18.54
C ALA A 136 -6.55 4.49 -17.27
N ALA A 137 -7.71 4.21 -16.66
CA ALA A 137 -8.11 4.82 -15.41
C ALA A 137 -7.19 4.44 -14.24
N ARG A 138 -6.77 3.16 -14.15
CA ARG A 138 -5.78 2.71 -13.16
C ARG A 138 -4.44 3.45 -13.34
N ALA A 139 -3.99 3.60 -14.58
CA ALA A 139 -2.76 4.31 -14.89
C ALA A 139 -2.86 5.81 -14.55
N ALA A 140 -3.98 6.45 -14.90
CA ALA A 140 -4.23 7.85 -14.55
C ALA A 140 -4.24 8.07 -13.03
N VAL A 141 -4.96 7.23 -12.27
CA VAL A 141 -4.96 7.28 -10.80
C VAL A 141 -3.56 7.07 -10.25
N ALA A 142 -2.82 6.07 -10.77
CA ALA A 142 -1.44 5.83 -10.34
C ALA A 142 -0.54 7.05 -10.58
N LEU A 143 -0.64 7.69 -11.75
CA LEU A 143 0.13 8.89 -12.07
C LEU A 143 -0.24 10.08 -11.17
N CYS A 144 -1.52 10.29 -10.90
CA CYS A 144 -1.97 11.34 -9.97
C CYS A 144 -1.44 11.10 -8.55
N LEU A 145 -1.49 9.86 -8.06
CA LEU A 145 -0.97 9.53 -6.73
C LEU A 145 0.56 9.68 -6.65
N LEU A 146 1.28 9.30 -7.71
CA LEU A 146 2.73 9.52 -7.79
C LEU A 146 3.09 11.02 -7.80
N ALA A 147 2.29 11.85 -8.47
CA ALA A 147 2.47 13.30 -8.45
C ALA A 147 2.22 13.89 -7.05
N ILE A 148 1.19 13.41 -6.34
CA ILE A 148 0.91 13.79 -4.95
C ILE A 148 2.05 13.35 -4.02
N ALA A 149 2.65 12.19 -4.28
CA ALA A 149 3.71 11.61 -3.44
C ALA A 149 5.10 12.19 -3.69
N LEU A 150 5.29 13.12 -4.65
CA LEU A 150 6.58 13.74 -4.94
C LEU A 150 7.35 14.27 -3.71
N PRO A 151 6.74 15.03 -2.77
CA PRO A 151 7.46 15.49 -1.57
C PRO A 151 7.95 14.34 -0.70
N TRP A 152 7.17 13.27 -0.56
CA TRP A 152 7.58 12.09 0.21
C TRP A 152 8.65 11.27 -0.49
N ILE A 153 8.59 11.16 -1.82
CA ILE A 153 9.64 10.52 -2.61
C ILE A 153 10.97 11.28 -2.45
N ALA A 154 10.93 12.62 -2.46
CA ALA A 154 12.11 13.43 -2.20
C ALA A 154 12.65 13.19 -0.78
N ALA A 155 11.77 13.24 0.23
CA ALA A 155 12.13 12.97 1.62
C ALA A 155 12.78 11.60 1.83
N GLU A 156 12.24 10.54 1.21
CA GLU A 156 12.75 9.17 1.26
C GLU A 156 14.18 9.07 0.69
N LEU A 157 14.52 9.90 -0.30
CA LEU A 157 15.85 9.97 -0.91
C LEU A 157 16.81 10.91 -0.13
N GLY A 158 16.32 11.60 0.90
CA GLY A 158 17.05 12.64 1.62
C GLY A 158 17.23 13.90 0.77
N LEU A 159 16.22 14.24 -0.05
CA LEU A 159 16.17 15.40 -0.94
C LEU A 159 14.98 16.30 -0.59
N ASP A 160 15.04 17.55 -1.03
CA ASP A 160 14.00 18.56 -0.83
C ASP A 160 13.77 19.38 -2.11
N PHE A 161 12.66 20.15 -2.13
CA PHE A 161 12.31 21.04 -3.24
C PHE A 161 12.49 22.52 -2.91
N VAL A 162 13.04 22.90 -1.75
CA VAL A 162 13.07 24.29 -1.25
C VAL A 162 13.68 25.24 -2.29
N HIS A 163 14.73 24.78 -2.98
CA HIS A 163 15.45 25.56 -3.99
C HIS A 163 15.22 25.09 -5.43
N VAL A 164 14.20 24.25 -5.66
CA VAL A 164 13.89 23.70 -6.98
C VAL A 164 12.83 24.58 -7.66
N PRO A 165 13.13 25.22 -8.81
CA PRO A 165 12.15 26.04 -9.52
C PRO A 165 10.87 25.27 -9.83
N VAL A 166 9.73 25.95 -9.71
CA VAL A 166 8.38 25.39 -9.86
C VAL A 166 8.00 24.42 -8.72
N LEU A 167 8.78 23.38 -8.45
CA LEU A 167 8.44 22.38 -7.44
C LEU A 167 8.41 22.97 -6.02
N GLY A 168 9.38 23.80 -5.64
CA GLY A 168 9.38 24.49 -4.34
C GLY A 168 8.30 25.55 -4.17
N GLN A 169 7.61 25.93 -5.27
CA GLN A 169 6.44 26.81 -5.20
C GLN A 169 5.15 26.00 -4.94
N ILE A 170 5.11 24.76 -5.41
CA ILE A 170 3.96 23.87 -5.31
C ILE A 170 3.99 23.11 -3.99
N PHE A 171 5.10 22.42 -3.70
CA PHE A 171 5.24 21.54 -2.54
C PHE A 171 6.09 22.19 -1.46
N GLN A 172 5.64 22.07 -0.22
CA GLN A 172 6.49 22.28 0.94
C GLN A 172 7.25 20.99 1.21
N THR A 173 8.54 21.10 1.53
CA THR A 173 9.39 19.99 1.94
C THR A 173 10.11 20.35 3.22
N HIS A 174 11.40 20.70 3.19
CA HIS A 174 12.21 20.84 4.38
C HIS A 174 12.11 22.25 5.02
N GLU A 175 11.21 23.12 4.54
CA GLU A 175 11.04 24.43 5.17
C GLU A 175 10.47 24.28 6.59
N LEU A 176 11.00 25.05 7.53
CA LEU A 176 10.50 25.06 8.90
C LEU A 176 9.10 25.69 8.96
N ARG A 177 8.15 24.94 9.52
CA ARG A 177 6.75 25.32 9.70
C ARG A 177 6.27 24.96 11.09
N VAL A 178 5.22 25.65 11.52
CA VAL A 178 4.53 25.34 12.78
C VAL A 178 3.25 24.60 12.43
N GLN A 179 3.17 23.33 12.82
CA GLN A 179 1.93 22.55 12.72
C GLN A 179 0.90 23.08 13.74
N PRO A 180 -0.40 23.14 13.39
CA PRO A 180 -1.45 23.45 14.36
C PRO A 180 -1.34 22.59 15.63
N GLY A 181 -1.34 23.26 16.79
CA GLY A 181 -1.21 22.62 18.10
C GLY A 181 0.23 22.39 18.58
N MET A 182 1.24 22.68 17.76
CA MET A 182 2.66 22.59 18.12
C MET A 182 3.27 23.99 18.27
N ILE A 183 4.22 24.15 19.18
CA ILE A 183 4.91 25.44 19.43
C ILE A 183 6.27 25.48 18.72
N VAL A 184 6.89 24.32 18.50
CA VAL A 184 8.24 24.20 17.94
C VAL A 184 8.15 24.05 16.41
N PRO A 185 8.83 24.93 15.64
CA PRO A 185 8.96 24.77 14.20
C PRO A 185 9.71 23.47 13.86
N HIS A 186 9.25 22.79 12.83
CA HIS A 186 9.87 21.59 12.28
C HIS A 186 9.65 21.56 10.77
N PRO A 187 10.42 20.75 10.02
CA PRO A 187 10.23 20.61 8.58
C PRO A 187 8.76 20.33 8.21
N ALA A 188 8.27 20.96 7.14
CA ALA A 188 6.94 20.68 6.62
C ALA A 188 6.79 19.19 6.26
N VAL A 189 7.84 18.64 5.65
CA VAL A 189 8.09 17.22 5.39
C VAL A 189 9.53 16.95 5.86
N HIS A 190 9.68 16.10 6.88
CA HIS A 190 11.01 15.71 7.36
C HIS A 190 11.68 14.72 6.38
N TYR A 191 12.98 14.47 6.50
CA TYR A 191 13.61 13.43 5.69
C TYR A 191 13.23 12.02 6.18
N GLY A 192 13.35 11.05 5.28
CA GLY A 192 13.07 9.64 5.55
C GLY A 192 11.67 9.19 5.12
N ASP A 193 11.24 8.08 5.71
CA ASP A 193 10.03 7.34 5.33
C ASP A 193 8.78 8.02 5.87
N HIS A 194 7.75 8.09 5.02
CA HIS A 194 6.50 8.81 5.24
C HIS A 194 5.31 7.92 4.94
N HIS A 195 4.34 7.94 5.86
CA HIS A 195 3.15 7.12 5.72
C HIS A 195 2.30 7.48 4.48
N GLY A 196 2.40 8.69 3.95
CA GLY A 196 1.81 9.07 2.66
C GLY A 196 2.43 8.30 1.48
N LEU A 197 3.76 8.11 1.44
CA LEU A 197 4.41 7.28 0.42
C LEU A 197 4.09 5.81 0.63
N GLU A 198 4.19 5.32 1.87
CA GLU A 198 3.81 3.95 2.24
C GLU A 198 2.38 3.61 1.73
N ALA A 199 1.43 4.51 1.99
CA ALA A 199 0.05 4.38 1.57
C ALA A 199 -0.12 4.47 0.04
N THR A 200 0.65 5.31 -0.64
CA THR A 200 0.69 5.36 -2.11
C THR A 200 1.10 4.02 -2.70
N LEU A 201 2.16 3.39 -2.16
CA LEU A 201 2.62 2.06 -2.58
C LEU A 201 1.56 0.98 -2.35
N LEU A 202 0.81 1.05 -1.25
CA LEU A 202 -0.31 0.15 -0.98
C LEU A 202 -1.46 0.30 -1.99
N VAL A 203 -1.85 1.54 -2.33
CA VAL A 203 -2.88 1.78 -3.35
C VAL A 203 -2.41 1.29 -4.72
N LEU A 204 -1.17 1.60 -5.12
CA LEU A 204 -0.59 1.09 -6.37
C LEU A 204 -0.57 -0.44 -6.40
N THR A 205 -0.26 -1.09 -5.27
CA THR A 205 -0.32 -2.55 -5.14
C THR A 205 -1.73 -3.08 -5.36
N ALA A 206 -2.73 -2.46 -4.76
CA ALA A 206 -4.13 -2.85 -4.96
C ALA A 206 -4.58 -2.62 -6.42
N LEU A 207 -4.20 -1.50 -7.05
CA LEU A 207 -4.51 -1.24 -8.46
C LEU A 207 -3.86 -2.28 -9.38
N LEU A 208 -2.59 -2.61 -9.17
CA LEU A 208 -1.85 -3.61 -9.95
C LEU A 208 -2.45 -5.02 -9.78
N THR A 209 -2.73 -5.41 -8.55
CA THR A 209 -3.26 -6.75 -8.22
C THR A 209 -4.75 -6.89 -8.53
N SER A 210 -5.50 -5.78 -8.66
CA SER A 210 -6.91 -5.81 -9.08
C SER A 210 -7.13 -6.49 -10.44
N ARG A 211 -6.12 -6.46 -11.32
CA ARG A 211 -6.16 -7.15 -12.63
C ARG A 211 -6.21 -8.68 -12.50
N MET A 212 -5.82 -9.20 -11.34
CA MET A 212 -5.80 -10.64 -11.05
C MET A 212 -7.16 -11.16 -10.59
N LEU A 213 -8.09 -10.26 -10.21
CA LEU A 213 -9.41 -10.63 -9.69
C LEU A 213 -10.25 -11.45 -10.69
N GLY A 214 -10.12 -11.17 -11.99
CA GLY A 214 -10.79 -11.92 -13.05
C GLY A 214 -10.23 -13.33 -13.26
N ALA A 215 -8.99 -13.58 -12.83
CA ALA A 215 -8.35 -14.88 -12.92
C ALA A 215 -8.57 -15.77 -11.69
N THR A 216 -9.18 -15.21 -10.63
CA THR A 216 -9.61 -15.93 -9.42
C THR A 216 -10.84 -16.78 -9.73
N ARG A 217 -10.68 -18.10 -9.66
CA ARG A 217 -11.68 -19.12 -9.96
C ARG A 217 -12.67 -19.30 -8.80
N SER A 218 -12.20 -19.25 -7.55
CA SER A 218 -13.06 -19.45 -6.38
C SER A 218 -13.96 -18.23 -6.16
N PRO A 219 -15.30 -18.36 -6.16
CA PRO A 219 -16.20 -17.22 -5.95
C PRO A 219 -16.04 -16.60 -4.56
N ARG A 220 -15.78 -17.42 -3.54
CA ARG A 220 -15.55 -16.96 -2.16
C ARG A 220 -14.25 -16.18 -2.06
N LEU A 221 -13.15 -16.72 -2.60
CA LEU A 221 -11.86 -16.02 -2.60
C LEU A 221 -11.93 -14.73 -3.42
N ARG A 222 -12.60 -14.75 -4.58
CA ARG A 222 -12.79 -13.55 -5.42
C ARG A 222 -13.53 -12.44 -4.66
N ARG A 223 -14.58 -12.76 -3.89
CA ARG A 223 -15.26 -11.77 -3.05
C ARG A 223 -14.35 -11.23 -1.95
N ALA A 224 -13.66 -12.11 -1.22
CA ALA A 224 -12.75 -11.73 -0.14
C ALA A 224 -11.58 -10.88 -0.66
N PHE A 225 -10.95 -11.28 -1.76
CA PHE A 225 -9.87 -10.53 -2.40
C PHE A 225 -10.36 -9.19 -2.93
N GLY A 226 -11.52 -9.15 -3.59
CA GLY A 226 -12.14 -7.88 -4.02
C GLY A 226 -12.40 -6.92 -2.86
N PHE A 227 -12.85 -7.43 -1.70
CA PHE A 227 -13.04 -6.60 -0.51
C PHE A 227 -11.71 -6.14 0.09
N ALA A 228 -10.70 -7.02 0.16
CA ALA A 228 -9.36 -6.68 0.62
C ALA A 228 -8.72 -5.57 -0.25
N LEU A 229 -8.88 -5.64 -1.57
CA LEU A 229 -8.45 -4.58 -2.49
C LEU A 229 -9.14 -3.25 -2.16
N ALA A 230 -10.46 -3.26 -1.98
CA ALA A 230 -11.23 -2.07 -1.64
C ALA A 230 -10.81 -1.48 -0.29
N LEU A 231 -10.56 -2.32 0.71
CA LEU A 231 -10.10 -1.92 2.03
C LEU A 231 -8.70 -1.30 1.98
N VAL A 232 -7.76 -1.92 1.26
CA VAL A 232 -6.40 -1.37 1.10
C VAL A 232 -6.44 -0.05 0.34
N ILE A 233 -7.30 0.10 -0.67
CA ILE A 233 -7.48 1.38 -1.38
C ILE A 233 -8.05 2.44 -0.44
N ALA A 234 -9.13 2.15 0.30
CA ALA A 234 -9.73 3.11 1.22
C ALA A 234 -8.75 3.53 2.32
N TYR A 235 -8.07 2.56 2.94
CA TYR A 235 -7.04 2.78 3.94
C TYR A 235 -5.87 3.61 3.41
N GLY A 236 -5.34 3.26 2.24
CA GLY A 236 -4.25 4.00 1.62
C GLY A 236 -4.64 5.43 1.26
N LEU A 237 -5.80 5.64 0.63
CA LEU A 237 -6.29 6.99 0.32
C LEU A 237 -6.52 7.83 1.58
N GLY A 238 -6.99 7.22 2.67
CA GLY A 238 -7.13 7.91 3.96
C GLY A 238 -5.80 8.41 4.52
N ASN A 239 -4.75 7.58 4.47
CA ASN A 239 -3.41 7.96 4.93
C ASN A 239 -2.74 9.00 4.01
N ILE A 240 -2.88 8.85 2.68
CA ILE A 240 -2.41 9.86 1.71
C ILE A 240 -3.07 11.20 1.99
N ALA A 241 -4.39 11.21 2.20
CA ALA A 241 -5.12 12.43 2.52
C ALA A 241 -4.70 13.01 3.87
N ASN A 242 -4.47 12.17 4.89
CA ASN A 242 -4.03 12.61 6.20
C ASN A 242 -2.68 13.34 6.13
N ASP A 243 -1.67 12.67 5.57
CA ASP A 243 -0.30 13.17 5.50
C ASP A 243 -0.22 14.42 4.61
N PHE A 244 -0.84 14.37 3.42
CA PHE A 244 -0.85 15.51 2.51
C PHE A 244 -1.55 16.72 3.12
N TRP A 245 -2.68 16.49 3.81
CA TRP A 245 -3.40 17.57 4.47
C TRP A 245 -2.59 18.20 5.58
N ILE A 246 -1.93 17.40 6.41
CA ILE A 246 -1.07 17.92 7.48
C ILE A 246 0.07 18.73 6.88
N GLU A 247 0.82 18.16 5.94
CA GLU A 247 2.10 18.69 5.50
C GLU A 247 1.98 19.82 4.48
N GLN A 248 1.00 19.74 3.58
CA GLN A 248 0.88 20.67 2.44
C GLN A 248 -0.22 21.72 2.64
N VAL A 249 -1.18 21.47 3.54
CA VAL A 249 -2.34 22.36 3.77
C VAL A 249 -2.28 22.99 5.17
N ALA A 250 -2.23 22.18 6.22
CA ALA A 250 -2.26 22.67 7.60
C ALA A 250 -0.96 23.39 7.99
N LYS A 251 0.21 22.80 7.72
CA LYS A 251 1.52 23.45 7.94
C LYS A 251 1.76 24.65 7.01
N ARG A 252 0.97 24.81 5.95
CA ARG A 252 0.95 26.02 5.11
C ARG A 252 0.21 27.19 5.76
N GLY A 253 -0.56 26.93 6.82
CA GLY A 253 -1.39 27.92 7.50
C GLY A 253 -2.75 28.15 6.82
N TRP A 254 -3.17 27.29 5.90
CA TRP A 254 -4.48 27.42 5.24
C TRP A 254 -5.64 27.01 6.15
N THR A 255 -5.37 26.18 7.15
CA THR A 255 -6.36 25.71 8.12
C THR A 255 -5.68 25.25 9.41
N THR A 256 -6.44 25.25 10.50
CA THR A 256 -6.08 24.63 11.78
C THR A 256 -6.72 23.26 11.98
N TRP A 257 -7.66 22.88 11.10
CA TRP A 257 -8.34 21.59 11.16
C TRP A 257 -7.48 20.48 10.57
N LEU A 258 -7.37 19.36 11.28
CA LEU A 258 -6.60 18.19 10.88
C LEU A 258 -7.52 17.01 10.54
N VAL A 259 -7.15 16.26 9.50
CA VAL A 259 -7.79 14.98 9.21
C VAL A 259 -7.50 14.02 10.37
N PRO A 260 -8.49 13.27 10.88
CA PRO A 260 -8.26 12.27 11.91
C PRO A 260 -7.23 11.21 11.49
N ASP A 261 -6.36 10.81 12.42
CA ASP A 261 -5.40 9.73 12.21
C ASP A 261 -6.11 8.41 11.90
N VAL A 262 -5.68 7.76 10.82
CA VAL A 262 -6.14 6.45 10.38
C VAL A 262 -5.00 5.45 10.22
N LEU A 263 -3.78 5.80 10.62
CA LEU A 263 -2.61 4.95 10.41
C LEU A 263 -2.75 3.62 11.16
N GLN A 264 -3.15 3.67 12.42
CA GLN A 264 -3.34 2.48 13.26
C GLN A 264 -4.82 2.07 13.34
N PRO A 265 -5.16 0.79 13.09
CA PRO A 265 -6.50 0.24 13.32
C PRO A 265 -7.00 0.49 14.75
N LYS A 266 -8.08 1.26 14.87
CA LYS A 266 -8.71 1.61 16.15
C LYS A 266 -10.23 1.59 15.99
N LEU A 267 -10.95 1.31 17.07
CA LEU A 267 -12.41 1.48 17.10
C LEU A 267 -12.71 2.99 17.17
N SER A 268 -12.87 3.62 16.00
CA SER A 268 -13.12 5.06 15.88
C SER A 268 -14.03 5.38 14.69
N TRP A 269 -14.60 6.59 14.68
CA TRP A 269 -15.39 7.08 13.54
C TRP A 269 -14.57 7.14 12.25
N ALA A 270 -13.30 7.52 12.34
CA ALA A 270 -12.40 7.57 11.19
C ALA A 270 -12.24 6.18 10.56
N TRP A 271 -12.03 5.14 11.38
CA TRP A 271 -11.95 3.76 10.89
C TRP A 271 -13.28 3.21 10.41
N LEU A 272 -14.40 3.59 11.04
CA LEU A 272 -15.73 3.25 10.52
C LEU A 272 -15.91 3.82 9.11
N MET A 273 -15.46 5.05 8.87
CA MET A 273 -15.48 5.66 7.54
C MET A 273 -14.59 4.91 6.54
N ILE A 274 -13.38 4.47 6.93
CA ILE A 274 -12.53 3.63 6.09
C ILE A 274 -13.25 2.34 5.68
N VAL A 275 -13.89 1.65 6.63
CA VAL A 275 -14.64 0.40 6.36
C VAL A 275 -15.88 0.68 5.49
N ALA A 276 -16.60 1.77 5.73
CA ALA A 276 -17.76 2.16 4.94
C ALA A 276 -17.38 2.47 3.49
N VAL A 277 -16.32 3.28 3.28
CA VAL A 277 -15.79 3.59 1.95
C VAL A 277 -15.30 2.32 1.25
N ALA A 278 -14.60 1.43 1.96
CA ALA A 278 -14.17 0.14 1.42
C ALA A 278 -15.37 -0.71 0.98
N PHE A 279 -16.45 -0.73 1.75
CA PHE A 279 -17.67 -1.45 1.39
C PHE A 279 -18.33 -0.87 0.14
N VAL A 280 -18.42 0.46 0.03
CA VAL A 280 -18.96 1.15 -1.17
C VAL A 280 -18.09 0.86 -2.39
N LEU A 281 -16.76 1.00 -2.28
CA LEU A 281 -15.82 0.68 -3.36
C LEU A 281 -15.92 -0.79 -3.78
N TRP A 282 -16.07 -1.70 -2.82
CA TRP A 282 -16.27 -3.11 -3.09
C TRP A 282 -17.54 -3.34 -3.90
N LEU A 283 -18.68 -2.77 -3.48
CA LEU A 283 -19.95 -2.88 -4.20
C LEU A 283 -19.88 -2.31 -5.63
N ALA A 284 -19.23 -1.15 -5.79
CA ALA A 284 -19.17 -0.42 -7.05
C ALA A 284 -18.19 -1.05 -8.06
N LEU A 285 -16.99 -1.43 -7.60
CA LEU A 285 -15.85 -1.73 -8.48
C LEU A 285 -15.40 -3.20 -8.46
N PHE A 286 -15.57 -3.91 -7.34
CA PHE A 286 -14.97 -5.23 -7.14
C PHE A 286 -15.96 -6.37 -6.91
N ARG A 287 -17.25 -6.05 -6.73
CA ARG A 287 -18.31 -7.05 -6.56
C ARG A 287 -18.41 -7.90 -7.83
N PRO A 288 -18.32 -9.23 -7.73
CA PRO A 288 -18.52 -10.09 -8.87
C PRO A 288 -19.91 -9.88 -9.47
N ARG A 289 -19.99 -9.41 -10.72
CA ARG A 289 -21.24 -9.39 -11.47
C ARG A 289 -21.48 -10.80 -12.00
N HIS A 290 -22.69 -11.33 -11.78
CA HIS A 290 -23.10 -12.52 -12.51
C HIS A 290 -23.14 -12.16 -13.99
N PRO A 291 -22.58 -12.98 -14.90
CA PRO A 291 -22.92 -12.84 -16.29
C PRO A 291 -24.42 -13.02 -16.38
N SER A 292 -25.13 -11.96 -16.79
CA SER A 292 -26.51 -12.07 -17.21
C SER A 292 -26.57 -13.26 -18.17
N ARG A 293 -27.37 -14.28 -17.81
CA ARG A 293 -27.77 -15.32 -18.76
C ARG A 293 -28.37 -14.55 -19.92
N THR A 294 -27.60 -14.37 -20.99
CA THR A 294 -28.20 -14.16 -22.30
C THR A 294 -29.06 -15.38 -22.51
N THR A 295 -30.37 -15.19 -22.35
CA THR A 295 -31.39 -16.10 -22.84
C THR A 295 -30.95 -16.53 -24.24
N PRO A 296 -30.81 -17.83 -24.53
CA PRO A 296 -30.70 -18.26 -25.92
C PRO A 296 -31.93 -17.70 -26.63
N ASP A 297 -31.74 -16.98 -27.72
CA ASP A 297 -32.84 -16.61 -28.60
C ASP A 297 -33.54 -17.90 -29.05
N ALA A 298 -34.65 -18.19 -28.40
CA ALA A 298 -35.61 -19.16 -28.88
C ALA A 298 -36.34 -18.51 -30.05
N ALA A 299 -35.88 -18.76 -31.28
CA ALA A 299 -36.71 -19.02 -32.46
C ALA A 299 -35.92 -18.80 -33.75
N SER A 300 -35.51 -19.90 -34.38
CA SER A 300 -35.68 -20.06 -35.83
C SER A 300 -35.79 -21.55 -36.15
N SER A 301 -36.81 -22.20 -35.59
CA SER A 301 -37.40 -23.39 -36.19
C SER A 301 -38.27 -22.95 -37.37
N ALA A 302 -37.64 -22.58 -38.49
CA ALA A 302 -38.33 -22.46 -39.76
C ALA A 302 -38.27 -23.83 -40.46
N ILE A 303 -39.37 -24.55 -40.30
CA ILE A 303 -39.77 -25.75 -41.02
C ILE A 303 -39.64 -25.47 -42.53
N ARG A 304 -38.84 -26.25 -43.26
CA ARG A 304 -38.96 -26.36 -44.73
C ARG A 304 -39.99 -27.44 -45.05
N PRO A 305 -41.01 -27.17 -45.87
CA PRO A 305 -41.77 -28.24 -46.50
C PRO A 305 -40.95 -28.82 -47.66
N SER A 306 -41.10 -30.13 -47.82
CA SER A 306 -40.64 -30.92 -48.98
C SER A 306 -41.32 -30.48 -50.26
N SER A 307 -40.52 -30.22 -51.29
CA SER A 307 -40.88 -30.32 -52.72
C SER A 307 -39.65 -30.76 -53.49
#